data_AF-A0A2A8BW89-F1
#
_entry.id   AF-A0A2A8BW89-F1
#
_cell.length_a   1.000
_cell.length_b   1.000
_cell.length_c   1.000
_cell.angle_alpha   90.00
_cell.angle_beta   90.00
_cell.angle_gamma   90.00
#
_symmetry.space_group_name_H-M   'P 1'
#
loop_
_entity.id
_entity.type
_entity.pdbx_description
1 polymer ?
#
loop_
_entity_poly.entity_id
_entity_poly.type
_entity_poly.pdbx_seq_one_letter_code
_entity_poly.pdbx_strand_id
1 'polypeptide(L)' 'MNNIDKEIREFRKTYNLAQKELCKGICPVSHLSRIENSKVEAKPEVIQLLLERMKVFKSDTEIKND' A
#
# COMPACT_ATOMS: atom_id res chain seq x y z
N MET A 1 12.01 12.47 2.45
CA MET A 1 10.60 12.13 2.19
C MET A 1 10.63 11.10 1.08
N ASN A 2 10.33 9.84 1.37
CA ASN A 2 10.44 8.77 0.36
C ASN A 2 9.19 8.84 -0.54
N ASN A 3 9.38 8.87 -1.85
CA ASN A 3 8.27 9.00 -2.80
C ASN A 3 7.33 7.79 -2.72
N ILE A 4 7.88 6.62 -2.38
CA ILE A 4 7.13 5.36 -2.29
C ILE A 4 6.13 5.37 -1.12
N ASP A 5 6.53 5.88 0.05
CA ASP A 5 5.65 6.00 1.22
C ASP A 5 4.37 6.78 0.90
N LYS A 6 4.54 7.87 0.13
CA LYS A 6 3.44 8.72 -0.32
C LYS A 6 2.58 8.01 -1.37
N GLU A 7 3.20 7.32 -2.32
CA GLU A 7 2.49 6.56 -3.35
C GLU A 7 1.57 5.50 -2.74
N ILE A 8 2.05 4.74 -1.76
CA ILE A 8 1.27 3.73 -1.02
C ILE A 8 0.05 4.38 -0.37
N ARG A 9 0.24 5.52 0.32
CA ARG A 9 -0.83 6.24 1.01
C ARG A 9 -1.88 6.77 0.03
N GLU A 10 -1.45 7.40 -1.06
CA GLU A 10 -2.36 8.00 -2.02
C GLU A 10 -3.14 6.94 -2.78
N PHE A 11 -2.49 5.85 -3.22
CA PHE A 11 -3.18 4.69 -3.78
C PHE A 11 -4.27 4.19 -2.83
N ARG A 12 -3.92 3.96 -1.56
CA ARG A 12 -4.86 3.46 -0.57
C ARG A 12 -6.11 4.36 -0.44
N LYS A 13 -5.92 5.68 -0.47
CA LYS A 13 -7.03 6.64 -0.43
C LYS A 13 -7.85 6.65 -1.73
N THR A 14 -7.20 6.65 -2.89
CA THR A 14 -7.86 6.62 -4.21
C THR A 14 -8.79 5.42 -4.33
N TYR A 15 -8.38 4.27 -3.80
CA TYR A 15 -9.16 3.02 -3.83
C TYR A 15 -10.00 2.79 -2.57
N ASN A 16 -10.12 3.78 -1.67
CA ASN A 16 -10.88 3.68 -0.40
C ASN A 16 -10.51 2.45 0.46
N LEU A 17 -9.25 2.02 0.41
CA LEU A 17 -8.76 0.88 1.17
C LEU A 17 -8.46 1.28 2.62
N ALA A 18 -8.82 0.43 3.58
CA ALA A 18 -8.29 0.58 4.93
C ALA A 18 -6.84 0.07 4.98
N GLN A 19 -6.02 0.61 5.89
CA GLN A 19 -4.63 0.15 6.04
C GLN A 19 -4.56 -1.36 6.28
N LYS A 20 -5.49 -1.90 7.09
CA LYS A 20 -5.63 -3.35 7.34
C LYS A 20 -5.84 -4.20 6.09
N GLU A 21 -6.49 -3.66 5.05
CA GLU A 21 -6.73 -4.38 3.80
C GLU A 21 -5.46 -4.44 2.96
N LEU A 22 -4.74 -3.31 2.85
CA LEU A 22 -3.52 -3.24 2.06
C LEU A 22 -2.36 -4.04 2.68
N CYS A 23 -2.17 -3.98 3.99
CA CYS A 23 -1.05 -4.68 4.66
C CYS A 23 -1.33 -6.14 5.05
N LYS A 24 -2.55 -6.65 4.83
CA LYS A 24 -2.95 -7.99 5.27
C LYS A 24 -1.93 -9.05 4.82
N GLY A 25 -1.41 -9.81 5.78
CA GLY A 25 -0.41 -10.86 5.52
C GLY A 25 0.99 -10.39 5.13
N ILE A 26 1.28 -9.09 5.10
CA ILE A 26 2.63 -8.54 4.86
C ILE A 26 3.22 -8.02 6.17
N CYS A 27 2.52 -7.09 6.80
CA CYS A 27 3.03 -6.39 7.98
C CYS A 27 1.88 -5.93 8.89
N PRO A 28 2.16 -5.61 10.17
CA PRO A 28 1.15 -5.03 11.06
C PRO A 28 0.63 -3.68 10.54
N VAL A 29 -0.64 -3.37 10.84
CA VAL A 29 -1.28 -2.09 10.46
C VAL A 29 -0.49 -0.88 10.98
N SER A 30 0.02 -0.97 12.21
CA SER A 30 0.86 0.07 12.80
C SER A 30 2.17 0.28 12.04
N HIS A 31 2.73 -0.79 11.44
CA HIS A 31 3.91 -0.69 10.60
C HIS A 31 3.58 0.04 9.29
N LEU A 32 2.52 -0.37 8.58
CA LEU A 32 2.06 0.34 7.37
C LEU A 32 1.76 1.82 7.66
N SER A 33 1.11 2.14 8.78
CA SER A 33 0.85 3.52 9.18
C SER A 33 2.13 4.32 9.36
N ARG A 34 3.18 3.75 9.96
CA ARG A 34 4.48 4.42 10.08
C ARG A 34 5.16 4.59 8.72
N ILE A 35 5.04 3.62 7.81
CA ILE A 35 5.55 3.71 6.44
C ILE A 35 4.86 4.85 5.69
N GLU A 36 3.53 4.88 5.64
CA GLU A 36 2.72 5.92 4.97
C GLU A 36 2.98 7.36 5.49
N ASN A 37 3.55 7.49 6.69
CA ASN A 37 3.90 8.76 7.32
C ASN A 37 5.42 9.01 7.37
N SER A 38 6.22 8.22 6.66
CA SER A 38 7.70 8.29 6.63
C SER A 38 8.33 8.30 8.04
N LYS A 39 7.75 7.54 8.97
CA LYS A 39 8.21 7.39 10.37
C LYS A 39 9.09 6.16 10.60
N VAL A 40 9.30 5.36 9.58
CA VAL A 40 10.17 4.18 9.59
C VAL A 40 10.66 3.90 8.18
N GLU A 41 11.89 3.42 8.06
CA GLU A 41 12.40 2.86 6.82
C GLU A 41 11.98 1.38 6.75
N ALA A 42 11.08 1.08 5.81
CA ALA A 42 10.63 -0.28 5.60
C ALA A 42 11.69 -1.12 4.91
N LYS A 43 11.72 -2.41 5.23
CA LYS A 43 12.52 -3.36 4.45
C LYS A 43 12.06 -3.36 2.98
N PRO A 44 12.97 -3.45 2.00
CA PRO A 44 12.62 -3.51 0.58
C PRO A 44 11.59 -4.60 0.26
N GLU A 45 11.69 -5.75 0.92
CA GLU A 45 10.74 -6.88 0.79
C GLU A 45 9.30 -6.47 1.13
N VAL A 46 9.11 -5.70 2.21
CA VAL A 46 7.78 -5.22 2.64
C VAL A 46 7.22 -4.24 1.62
N ILE A 47 8.06 -3.33 1.12
CA ILE A 47 7.67 -2.38 0.08
C ILE A 47 7.26 -3.11 -1.20
N GLN A 48 8.07 -4.06 -1.66
CA GLN A 48 7.79 -4.83 -2.87
C GLN A 48 6.43 -5.54 -2.78
N LEU A 49 6.18 -6.25 -1.67
CA LEU A 49 4.91 -6.96 -1.47
C LEU A 49 3.70 -6.01 -1.44
N LEU A 50 3.84 -4.81 -0.87
CA LEU A 50 2.78 -3.79 -0.88
C LEU A 50 2.51 -3.30 -2.31
N LEU A 51 3.56 -3.01 -3.08
CA LEU A 51 3.45 -2.56 -4.47
C LEU A 51 2.85 -3.64 -5.39
N GLU A 52 3.23 -4.90 -5.21
CA GLU A 52 2.62 -6.03 -5.94
C GLU A 52 1.12 -6.11 -5.67
N ARG A 53 0.71 -5.91 -4.42
CA ARG A 53 -0.72 -5.89 -4.09
C ARG A 53 -1.47 -4.71 -4.70
N MET A 54 -0.85 -3.54 -4.75
CA MET A 54 -1.42 -2.37 -5.41
C MET A 54 -1.68 -2.65 -6.90
N LYS A 55 -0.76 -3.35 -7.57
CA LYS A 55 -0.94 -3.78 -8.96
C LYS A 55 -2.14 -4.70 -9.13
N VAL A 56 -2.29 -5.70 -8.26
CA VAL A 56 -3.44 -6.62 -8.28
C VAL A 56 -4.76 -5.87 -8.10
N PHE A 57 -4.86 -4.99 -7.09
CA PHE A 57 -6.06 -4.17 -6.87
C PHE A 57 -6.39 -3.30 -8.08
N LYS A 58 -5.38 -2.68 -8.71
CA LYS A 58 -5.57 -1.86 -9.90
C LYS A 58 -6.14 -2.70 -11.06
N SER A 59 -5.55 -3.85 -11.35
CA SER A 59 -6.05 -4.75 -12.40
C SER A 59 -7.49 -5.23 -12.14
N ASP A 60 -7.83 -5.56 -10.89
CA ASP A 60 -9.20 -5.99 -10.54
C ASP A 60 -10.23 -4.86 -10.69
N THR A 61 -9.82 -3.60 -10.49
CA THR A 61 -10.71 -2.44 -10.63
C THR A 61 -10.88 -1.97 -12.07
N GLU A 62 -9.90 -2.20 -12.93
CA GLU A 62 -9.97 -1.86 -14.36
C GLU A 62 -10.91 -2.82 -15.12
N ILE A 63 -11.08 -4.06 -14.66
CA ILE A 63 -12.01 -5.04 -15.25
C ILE A 63 -13.49 -4.70 -15.01
N LYS A 64 -13.81 -3.79 -14.08
CA LYS A 64 -15.21 -3.45 -13.72
C LYS A 64 -15.75 -2.19 -14.39
N ASN A 65 -14.98 -1.56 -15.28
CA ASN A 65 -15.36 -0.32 -15.95
C ASN A 65 -15.71 -0.49 -17.44
N ASP A 66 -15.81 -1.74 -17.94
CA ASP A 66 -16.35 -2.10 -19.27
C ASP A 66 -17.71 -2.80 -19.14
#